data_AF-A0AAU7FIF6-F1
#
_entry.id   AF-A0AAU7FIF6-F1
#
_cell.length_a   1.000
_cell.length_b   1.000
_cell.length_c   1.000
_cell.angle_alpha   90.00
_cell.angle_beta   90.00
_cell.angle_gamma   90.00
#
_symmetry.space_group_name_H-M   'P 1'
#
loop_
_entity.id
_entity.type
_entity.pdbx_description
1 polymer ?
#
loop_
_entity_poly.entity_id
_entity_poly.type
_entity_poly.pdbx_seq_one_letter_code
_entity_poly.pdbx_strand_id
1 'polypeptide(L)'
;MKKWIRMPAFMAALLLALILPFSNAQAASLNDGTYSVNYTVMKAEGTAVSMANDYWLKPAKVIVKNGKLTVQMTIKNSSWVTEFKVPGNGGYVDTTVLSTNKKANTRLVQFQAQSLSKPIKSKIHVTVKSADYDHDYTIQLKFDESSIKSLSSDSSKETAGAAKHQETSKETTKTTDSSTKTKQEENPQTGDTSQMGWLLVLVLCSGGFLARKWIIKH
;
A
#
# COMPACT_ATOMS: atom_id res chain seq x y z
N MET A 1 -19.50 70.88 28.12
CA MET A 1 -20.31 69.72 27.68
C MET A 1 -19.40 68.52 27.50
N LYS A 2 -19.82 67.35 28.00
CA LYS A 2 -19.37 65.98 27.67
C LYS A 2 -17.87 65.67 27.86
N LYS A 3 -17.43 64.99 28.92
CA LYS A 3 -17.70 63.61 29.42
C LYS A 3 -16.40 62.80 29.25
N TRP A 4 -15.99 62.18 30.35
CA TRP A 4 -14.86 61.26 30.47
C TRP A 4 -14.82 60.18 29.39
N ILE A 5 -13.62 59.93 28.87
CA ILE A 5 -13.20 58.59 28.44
C ILE A 5 -11.96 58.25 29.26
N ARG A 6 -12.19 57.45 30.30
CA ARG A 6 -11.19 56.54 30.84
C ARG A 6 -11.25 55.25 30.02
N MET A 7 -10.10 54.58 29.99
CA MET A 7 -9.83 53.19 29.59
C MET A 7 -9.50 52.92 28.12
N PRO A 8 -8.68 51.88 27.81
CA PRO A 8 -7.71 51.20 28.68
C PRO A 8 -6.36 50.86 28.01
N ALA A 9 -5.35 50.74 28.87
CA ALA A 9 -4.16 49.92 28.66
C ALA A 9 -4.55 48.44 28.49
N PHE A 10 -4.98 48.05 27.30
CA PHE A 10 -5.37 46.66 26.97
C PHE A 10 -5.00 46.28 25.53
N MET A 11 -3.84 46.73 25.07
CA MET A 11 -3.28 46.37 23.74
C MET A 11 -1.79 46.04 23.84
N ALA A 12 -1.40 45.32 24.91
CA ALA A 12 -0.02 44.86 25.09
C ALA A 12 0.08 43.43 25.66
N ALA A 13 -0.99 42.63 25.57
CA ALA A 13 -1.02 41.26 26.10
C ALA A 13 -1.63 40.22 25.13
N LEU A 14 -1.46 40.43 23.82
CA LEU A 14 -1.90 39.48 22.78
C LEU A 14 -0.84 39.25 21.71
N LEU A 15 0.43 39.09 22.12
CA LEU A 15 1.52 38.71 21.21
C LEU A 15 2.52 37.73 21.85
N LEU A 16 2.08 36.98 22.86
CA LEU A 16 2.86 35.91 23.50
C LEU A 16 2.01 34.67 23.82
N ALA A 17 1.18 34.24 22.87
CA ALA A 17 0.38 33.02 23.01
C ALA A 17 0.17 32.30 21.68
N LEU A 18 1.26 32.04 20.93
CA LEU A 18 1.20 31.09 19.80
C LEU A 18 2.55 30.41 19.54
N ILE A 19 3.15 29.85 20.59
CA ILE A 19 4.12 28.76 20.44
C ILE A 19 3.53 27.56 21.18
N LEU A 20 2.42 27.04 20.67
CA LEU A 20 1.99 25.72 21.10
C LEU A 20 3.03 24.74 20.55
N PRO A 21 3.76 23.98 21.39
CA PRO A 21 4.47 22.82 20.88
C PRO A 21 3.41 21.94 20.25
N PHE A 22 3.52 21.70 18.94
CA PHE A 22 2.75 20.65 18.29
C PHE A 22 2.86 19.43 19.20
N SER A 23 1.74 19.00 19.77
CA SER A 23 1.71 17.86 20.66
C SER A 23 2.42 16.73 19.93
N ASN A 24 3.55 16.29 20.48
CA ASN A 24 4.23 15.10 20.03
C ASN A 24 3.23 13.96 20.25
N ALA A 25 2.44 13.66 19.22
CA ALA A 25 1.75 12.40 19.09
C ALA A 25 2.80 11.33 19.41
N GLN A 26 2.46 10.44 20.33
CA GLN A 26 3.29 9.34 20.79
C GLN A 26 3.80 8.59 19.55
N ALA A 27 5.01 8.93 19.12
CA ALA A 27 5.73 8.15 18.14
C ALA A 27 5.98 6.80 18.81
N ALA A 28 5.62 5.71 18.14
CA ALA A 28 6.09 4.38 18.52
C ALA A 28 7.60 4.51 18.80
N SER A 29 8.07 3.99 19.93
CA SER A 29 9.43 4.23 20.44
C SER A 29 10.48 3.46 19.64
N LEU A 30 10.57 3.75 18.35
CA LEU A 30 11.66 3.34 17.49
C LEU A 30 12.82 4.29 17.75
N ASN A 31 14.02 3.73 17.88
CA ASN A 31 15.24 4.53 17.92
C ASN A 31 15.46 5.21 16.56
N ASP A 32 16.31 6.23 16.56
CA ASP A 32 16.74 6.85 15.31
C ASP A 32 17.42 5.81 14.41
N GLY A 33 17.02 5.77 13.15
CA GLY A 33 17.44 4.71 12.25
C GLY A 33 16.61 4.66 10.96
N THR A 34 17.00 3.73 10.10
CA THR A 34 16.26 3.42 8.87
C THR A 34 15.70 2.02 8.97
N TYR A 35 14.46 1.84 8.59
CA TYR A 35 13.73 0.58 8.73
C TYR A 35 13.00 0.24 7.43
N SER A 36 12.81 -1.06 7.17
CA SER A 36 11.82 -1.55 6.20
C SER A 36 10.58 -2.04 6.94
N VAL A 37 9.40 -1.68 6.47
CA VAL A 37 8.12 -2.04 7.10
C VAL A 37 7.11 -2.46 6.03
N ASN A 38 6.49 -3.62 6.19
CA ASN A 38 5.37 -4.00 5.33
C ASN A 38 4.11 -3.22 5.70
N TYR A 39 3.23 -3.08 4.72
CA TYR A 39 1.97 -2.40 4.89
C TYR A 39 0.95 -2.91 3.88
N THR A 40 -0.31 -2.69 4.19
CA THR A 40 -1.44 -2.99 3.32
C THR A 40 -2.20 -1.70 3.04
N VAL A 41 -2.56 -1.48 1.78
CA VAL A 41 -3.48 -0.41 1.39
C VAL A 41 -4.90 -0.95 1.48
N MET A 42 -5.68 -0.39 2.38
CA MET A 42 -7.06 -0.80 2.65
C MET A 42 -8.05 0.20 2.07
N LYS A 43 -9.31 -0.22 1.92
CA LYS A 43 -10.41 0.68 1.53
C LYS A 43 -10.63 1.75 2.61
N ALA A 44 -11.36 2.82 2.25
CA ALA A 44 -11.68 3.93 3.16
C ALA A 44 -12.31 3.46 4.48
N GLU A 45 -13.19 2.45 4.41
CA GLU A 45 -13.94 1.92 5.53
C GLU A 45 -13.86 0.38 5.57
N GLY A 46 -13.95 -0.17 6.77
CA GLY A 46 -13.87 -1.62 7.01
C GLY A 46 -12.45 -2.19 6.98
N THR A 47 -12.36 -3.52 6.79
CA THR A 47 -11.11 -4.29 6.86
C THR A 47 -10.65 -4.84 5.51
N ALA A 48 -11.33 -4.48 4.42
CA ALA A 48 -11.03 -4.98 3.09
C ALA A 48 -9.81 -4.31 2.47
N VAL A 49 -9.01 -5.10 1.76
CA VAL A 49 -7.88 -4.62 0.95
C VAL A 49 -8.41 -3.79 -0.22
N SER A 50 -7.73 -2.68 -0.52
CA SER A 50 -8.03 -1.84 -1.67
C SER A 50 -7.39 -2.40 -2.94
N MET A 51 -8.02 -2.21 -4.09
CA MET A 51 -7.38 -2.46 -5.39
C MET A 51 -6.10 -1.62 -5.57
N ALA A 52 -6.03 -0.46 -4.91
CA ALA A 52 -4.81 0.36 -4.87
C ALA A 52 -3.61 -0.39 -4.28
N ASN A 53 -3.82 -1.42 -3.47
CA ASN A 53 -2.75 -2.17 -2.84
C ASN A 53 -1.72 -2.67 -3.84
N ASP A 54 -2.13 -3.15 -5.02
CA ASP A 54 -1.21 -3.73 -5.99
C ASP A 54 -0.28 -2.69 -6.63
N TYR A 55 -0.64 -1.40 -6.53
CA TYR A 55 0.12 -0.29 -7.12
C TYR A 55 1.15 0.32 -6.16
N TRP A 56 1.04 0.02 -4.86
CA TRP A 56 1.96 0.48 -3.83
C TRP A 56 2.92 -0.66 -3.49
N LEU A 57 4.20 -0.50 -3.83
CA LEU A 57 5.21 -1.55 -3.64
C LEU A 57 5.61 -1.68 -2.17
N LYS A 58 5.89 -2.92 -1.75
CA LYS A 58 6.31 -3.27 -0.40
C LYS A 58 7.73 -3.83 -0.40
N PRO A 59 8.48 -3.68 0.70
CA PRO A 59 8.14 -2.90 1.90
C PRO A 59 8.26 -1.39 1.67
N ALA A 60 7.69 -0.59 2.58
CA ALA A 60 8.01 0.83 2.68
C ALA A 60 9.32 1.02 3.44
N LYS A 61 10.02 2.13 3.19
CA LYS A 61 11.18 2.56 3.98
C LYS A 61 10.73 3.61 4.98
N VAL A 62 11.07 3.44 6.25
CA VAL A 62 10.76 4.37 7.34
C VAL A 62 12.06 4.90 7.90
N ILE A 63 12.19 6.21 7.99
CA ILE A 63 13.33 6.91 8.57
C ILE A 63 12.86 7.56 9.86
N VAL A 64 13.48 7.21 10.98
CA VAL A 64 13.22 7.77 12.30
C VAL A 64 14.39 8.70 12.62
N LYS A 65 14.07 9.98 12.89
CA LYS A 65 15.08 10.97 13.28
C LYS A 65 14.50 11.94 14.30
N ASN A 66 15.11 12.02 15.48
CA ASN A 66 14.65 12.84 16.60
C ASN A 66 13.16 12.61 16.91
N GLY A 67 12.72 11.35 16.90
CA GLY A 67 11.30 10.98 17.12
C GLY A 67 10.34 11.34 15.99
N LYS A 68 10.81 11.88 14.86
CA LYS A 68 9.99 12.13 13.67
C LYS A 68 10.05 10.96 12.70
N LEU A 69 8.90 10.49 12.26
CA LEU A 69 8.77 9.41 11.29
C LEU A 69 8.60 9.97 9.88
N THR A 70 9.49 9.56 8.99
CA THR A 70 9.41 9.87 7.55
C THR A 70 9.24 8.56 6.78
N VAL A 71 8.14 8.43 6.06
CA VAL A 71 7.82 7.24 5.27
C VAL A 71 8.14 7.50 3.81
N GLN A 72 8.82 6.56 3.18
CA GLN A 72 9.10 6.52 1.75
C GLN A 72 8.43 5.30 1.11
N MET A 73 7.72 5.53 0.02
CA MET A 73 6.92 4.50 -0.66
C MET A 73 7.14 4.57 -2.17
N THR A 74 7.21 3.42 -2.82
CA THR A 74 7.27 3.35 -4.28
C THR A 74 5.90 3.03 -4.86
N ILE A 75 5.45 3.85 -5.82
CA ILE A 75 4.17 3.68 -6.52
C ILE A 75 4.49 3.24 -7.95
N LYS A 76 3.93 2.11 -8.40
CA LYS A 76 3.96 1.67 -9.80
C LYS A 76 2.75 2.20 -10.57
N ASN A 77 2.84 2.18 -11.90
CA ASN A 77 1.89 2.85 -12.79
C ASN A 77 1.69 4.31 -12.37
N SER A 78 2.82 4.99 -12.09
CA SER A 78 2.84 6.34 -11.53
C SER A 78 1.98 7.33 -12.33
N SER A 79 1.90 7.17 -13.65
CA SER A 79 1.05 7.99 -14.52
C SER A 79 -0.44 7.96 -14.19
N TRP A 80 -0.94 6.91 -13.51
CA TRP A 80 -2.36 6.78 -13.17
C TRP A 80 -2.72 7.48 -11.87
N VAL A 81 -1.82 7.48 -10.89
CA VAL A 81 -2.05 8.14 -9.60
C VAL A 81 -1.55 9.57 -9.69
N THR A 82 -2.44 10.50 -10.02
CA THR A 82 -2.15 11.90 -10.29
C THR A 82 -2.01 12.72 -9.01
N GLU A 83 -2.76 12.39 -7.95
CA GLU A 83 -2.60 12.97 -6.62
C GLU A 83 -2.44 11.90 -5.54
N PHE A 84 -1.63 12.19 -4.53
CA PHE A 84 -1.53 11.38 -3.32
C PHE A 84 -1.25 12.29 -2.13
N LYS A 85 -2.28 12.45 -1.30
CA LYS A 85 -2.33 13.32 -0.14
C LYS A 85 -2.46 12.52 1.15
N VAL A 86 -1.72 12.93 2.17
CA VAL A 86 -1.73 12.32 3.50
C VAL A 86 -2.09 13.36 4.56
N PRO A 87 -2.50 12.95 5.78
CA PRO A 87 -2.76 13.88 6.86
C PRO A 87 -1.53 14.72 7.21
N GLY A 88 -1.68 16.03 7.25
CA GLY A 88 -0.62 16.99 7.58
C GLY A 88 -1.18 18.40 7.74
N ASN A 89 -0.53 19.23 8.56
CA ASN A 89 -0.89 20.64 8.79
C ASN A 89 -2.38 20.90 9.10
N GLY A 90 -3.04 20.00 9.86
CA GLY A 90 -4.46 20.14 10.22
C GLY A 90 -5.44 19.74 9.11
N GLY A 91 -4.96 19.19 8.00
CA GLY A 91 -5.77 18.71 6.88
C GLY A 91 -5.06 17.62 6.09
N TYR A 92 -5.05 17.77 4.77
CA TYR A 92 -4.38 16.87 3.83
C TYR A 92 -3.32 17.64 3.04
N VAL A 93 -2.13 17.09 2.94
CA VAL A 93 -0.99 17.66 2.21
C VAL A 93 -0.49 16.66 1.17
N ASP A 94 -0.04 17.16 0.02
CA ASP A 94 0.57 16.32 -1.01
C ASP A 94 1.88 15.70 -0.53
N THR A 95 2.10 14.45 -0.92
CA THR A 95 3.38 13.78 -0.68
C THR A 95 4.48 14.40 -1.54
N THR A 96 5.70 14.42 -1.01
CA THR A 96 6.88 14.89 -1.74
C THR A 96 7.39 13.80 -2.66
N VAL A 97 7.56 14.08 -3.95
CA VAL A 97 8.19 13.14 -4.89
C VAL A 97 9.72 13.25 -4.77
N LEU A 98 10.39 12.15 -4.41
CA LEU A 98 11.85 12.09 -4.30
C LEU A 98 12.52 11.70 -5.61
N SER A 99 11.89 10.79 -6.37
CA SER A 99 12.41 10.35 -7.67
C SER A 99 11.32 9.78 -8.55
N THR A 100 11.54 9.81 -9.86
CA THR A 100 10.61 9.29 -10.87
C THR A 100 11.38 8.46 -11.90
N ASN A 101 10.92 7.24 -12.16
CA ASN A 101 11.42 6.39 -13.23
C ASN A 101 10.37 6.28 -14.34
N LYS A 102 10.56 7.04 -15.42
CA LYS A 102 9.64 7.05 -16.57
C LYS A 102 9.60 5.72 -17.32
N LYS A 103 10.72 5.00 -17.40
CA LYS A 103 10.82 3.72 -18.13
C LYS A 103 10.02 2.62 -17.43
N ALA A 104 10.17 2.52 -16.11
CA ALA A 104 9.43 1.55 -15.30
C ALA A 104 8.03 2.05 -14.89
N ASN A 105 7.68 3.31 -15.23
CA ASN A 105 6.49 4.01 -14.78
C ASN A 105 6.30 3.92 -13.25
N THR A 106 7.36 4.22 -12.49
CA THR A 106 7.34 4.24 -11.03
C THR A 106 7.79 5.58 -10.47
N ARG A 107 7.38 5.88 -9.23
CA ARG A 107 7.91 7.03 -8.48
C ARG A 107 8.12 6.67 -7.00
N LEU A 108 9.10 7.31 -6.38
CA LEU A 108 9.33 7.27 -4.95
C LEU A 108 8.75 8.53 -4.32
N VAL A 109 7.82 8.37 -3.37
CA VAL A 109 7.21 9.46 -2.63
C VAL A 109 7.61 9.43 -1.16
N GLN A 110 7.55 10.57 -0.50
CA GLN A 110 7.90 10.77 0.90
C GLN A 110 6.86 11.62 1.62
N PHE A 111 6.56 11.26 2.87
CA PHE A 111 5.76 12.09 3.76
C PHE A 111 6.11 11.85 5.24
N GLN A 112 5.66 12.77 6.10
CA GLN A 112 5.76 12.61 7.55
C GLN A 112 4.55 11.87 8.10
N ALA A 113 4.79 10.91 8.98
CA ALA A 113 3.75 10.18 9.69
C ALA A 113 3.80 10.52 11.19
N GLN A 114 2.62 10.61 11.82
CA GLN A 114 2.53 10.79 13.27
C GLN A 114 2.76 9.48 14.03
N SER A 115 2.28 8.37 13.47
CA SER A 115 2.40 7.03 14.05
C SER A 115 2.21 5.99 12.94
N LEU A 116 2.86 4.83 13.08
CA LEU A 116 2.62 3.66 12.23
C LEU A 116 1.56 2.72 12.81
N SER A 117 1.23 2.86 14.09
CA SER A 117 0.30 1.98 14.83
C SER A 117 -1.16 2.15 14.45
N LYS A 118 -1.50 3.29 13.83
CA LYS A 118 -2.85 3.59 13.35
C LYS A 118 -2.86 3.67 11.83
N PRO A 119 -3.92 3.19 11.16
CA PRO A 119 -4.06 3.37 9.73
C PRO A 119 -4.04 4.85 9.34
N ILE A 120 -3.24 5.20 8.34
CA ILE A 120 -3.13 6.57 7.83
C ILE A 120 -4.18 6.75 6.72
N LYS A 121 -5.31 7.40 7.06
CA LYS A 121 -6.35 7.78 6.07
C LYS A 121 -5.77 8.79 5.08
N SER A 122 -5.62 8.38 3.83
CA SER A 122 -4.99 9.15 2.75
C SER A 122 -5.97 9.33 1.59
N LYS A 123 -5.78 10.38 0.79
CA LYS A 123 -6.58 10.66 -0.41
C LYS A 123 -5.74 10.46 -1.65
N ILE A 124 -6.31 9.82 -2.66
CA ILE A 124 -5.68 9.65 -3.97
C ILE A 124 -6.65 10.10 -5.05
N HIS A 125 -6.09 10.62 -6.14
CA HIS A 125 -6.81 10.89 -7.37
C HIS A 125 -6.21 9.99 -8.45
N VAL A 126 -7.07 9.27 -9.17
CA VAL A 126 -6.66 8.29 -10.17
C VAL A 126 -7.28 8.63 -11.52
N THR A 127 -6.43 8.84 -12.51
CA THR A 127 -6.83 9.20 -13.87
C THR A 127 -6.23 8.26 -14.89
N VAL A 128 -7.06 7.63 -15.74
CA VAL A 128 -6.65 6.78 -16.86
C VAL A 128 -7.34 7.25 -18.12
N LYS A 129 -6.67 8.14 -18.86
CA LYS A 129 -7.23 8.81 -20.06
C LYS A 129 -7.72 7.83 -21.13
N SER A 130 -7.06 6.69 -21.30
CA SER A 130 -7.44 5.68 -22.30
C SER A 130 -8.74 4.93 -21.94
N ALA A 131 -9.18 5.01 -20.69
CA ALA A 131 -10.38 4.33 -20.19
C ALA A 131 -11.45 5.32 -19.70
N ASP A 132 -11.27 6.62 -19.97
CA ASP A 132 -12.12 7.70 -19.44
C ASP A 132 -12.39 7.58 -17.93
N TYR A 133 -11.35 7.20 -17.18
CA TYR A 133 -11.44 6.95 -15.75
C TYR A 133 -10.86 8.15 -15.01
N ASP A 134 -11.64 8.75 -14.12
CA ASP A 134 -11.22 9.89 -13.31
C ASP A 134 -11.95 9.91 -11.97
N HIS A 135 -11.27 9.49 -10.90
CA HIS A 135 -11.90 9.28 -9.60
C HIS A 135 -11.02 9.59 -8.40
N ASP A 136 -11.64 10.19 -7.40
CA ASP A 136 -11.09 10.36 -6.05
C ASP A 136 -11.40 9.17 -5.15
N TYR A 137 -10.40 8.73 -4.40
CA TYR A 137 -10.56 7.70 -3.38
C TYR A 137 -9.94 8.11 -2.07
N THR A 138 -10.58 7.68 -0.98
CA THR A 138 -9.92 7.60 0.32
C THR A 138 -9.42 6.17 0.52
N ILE A 139 -8.18 6.04 0.95
CA ILE A 139 -7.53 4.76 1.28
C ILE A 139 -6.98 4.82 2.70
N GLN A 140 -6.71 3.67 3.30
CA GLN A 140 -5.97 3.60 4.56
C GLN A 140 -4.65 2.86 4.37
N LEU A 141 -3.54 3.47 4.79
CA LEU A 141 -2.24 2.80 4.85
C LEU A 141 -2.10 2.16 6.22
N LYS A 142 -2.21 0.83 6.30
CA LYS A 142 -2.05 0.08 7.54
C LYS A 142 -0.69 -0.59 7.57
N PHE A 143 0.21 -0.09 8.40
CA PHE A 143 1.53 -0.68 8.60
C PHE A 143 1.46 -1.89 9.52
N ASP A 144 2.33 -2.86 9.28
CA ASP A 144 2.53 -4.00 10.15
C ASP A 144 3.81 -3.79 10.97
N GLU A 145 3.66 -3.34 12.22
CA GLU A 145 4.78 -3.07 13.12
C GLU A 145 5.59 -4.33 13.45
N SER A 146 4.98 -5.51 13.39
CA SER A 146 5.70 -6.77 13.61
C SER A 146 6.68 -7.10 12.48
N SER A 147 6.52 -6.45 11.32
CA SER A 147 7.38 -6.63 10.15
C SER A 147 8.56 -5.65 10.08
N ILE A 148 8.69 -4.76 11.08
CA ILE A 148 9.76 -3.75 11.12
C ILE A 148 11.12 -4.45 11.17
N LYS A 149 11.99 -4.15 10.20
CA LYS A 149 13.39 -4.61 10.17
C LYS A 149 14.32 -3.41 10.03
N SER A 150 15.35 -3.34 10.87
CA SER A 150 16.39 -2.31 10.75
C SER A 150 17.17 -2.51 9.45
N LEU A 151 17.31 -1.44 8.69
CA LEU A 151 18.21 -1.34 7.56
C LEU A 151 19.45 -0.63 8.09
N SER A 152 20.43 -1.42 8.56
CA SER A 152 21.73 -0.87 8.98
C SER A 152 22.30 -0.01 7.86
N SER A 153 22.78 1.18 8.21
CA SER A 153 23.44 2.10 7.28
C SER A 153 24.84 1.58 6.95
N ASP A 154 24.94 0.44 6.28
CA ASP A 154 26.19 0.04 5.64
C ASP A 154 26.37 0.94 4.42
N SER A 155 27.27 1.90 4.58
CA SER A 155 27.81 2.71 3.51
C SER A 155 28.61 1.80 2.57
N SER A 156 27.95 1.15 1.60
CA SER A 156 28.64 0.51 0.48
C SER A 156 27.75 0.36 -0.77
N LYS A 157 28.12 1.11 -1.82
CA LYS A 157 27.93 0.86 -3.26
C LYS A 157 26.64 0.15 -3.71
N GLU A 158 25.70 0.93 -4.23
CA GLU A 158 24.92 0.49 -5.40
C GLU A 158 25.83 0.52 -6.63
N THR A 159 26.30 -0.65 -7.06
CA THR A 159 26.69 -0.87 -8.46
C THR A 159 25.54 -1.61 -9.13
N ALA A 160 24.98 -0.96 -10.15
CA ALA A 160 24.00 -1.54 -11.04
C ALA A 160 24.58 -2.72 -11.85
N GLY A 161 23.78 -3.79 -11.96
CA GLY A 161 23.64 -4.57 -13.18
C GLY A 161 24.59 -5.75 -13.41
N ALA A 162 24.02 -6.96 -13.43
CA ALA A 162 24.29 -7.91 -14.50
C ALA A 162 23.20 -8.98 -14.53
N ALA A 163 22.41 -8.96 -15.59
CA ALA A 163 21.61 -10.09 -16.03
C ALA A 163 22.51 -11.28 -16.33
N LYS A 164 22.07 -12.50 -16.01
CA LYS A 164 22.39 -13.65 -16.86
C LYS A 164 21.31 -14.73 -16.78
N HIS A 165 20.71 -14.96 -17.95
CA HIS A 165 20.05 -16.19 -18.33
C HIS A 165 20.95 -17.39 -18.03
N GLN A 166 20.33 -18.50 -17.60
CA GLN A 166 20.97 -19.80 -17.65
C GLN A 166 20.05 -20.77 -18.40
N GLU A 167 20.27 -20.84 -19.71
CA GLU A 167 20.03 -22.06 -20.47
C GLU A 167 20.92 -23.18 -19.89
N THR A 168 20.33 -24.35 -19.67
CA THR A 168 21.07 -25.61 -19.60
C THR A 168 20.61 -26.46 -20.76
N SER A 169 21.47 -26.52 -21.78
CA SER A 169 21.45 -27.58 -22.78
C SER A 169 21.91 -28.89 -22.14
N LYS A 170 21.16 -29.97 -22.38
CA LYS A 170 21.71 -31.32 -22.37
C LYS A 170 21.16 -32.06 -23.59
N GLU A 171 22.06 -32.28 -24.54
CA GLU A 171 21.89 -33.07 -25.75
C GLU A 171 21.97 -34.56 -25.42
N THR A 172 21.06 -35.39 -25.96
CA THR A 172 21.39 -36.74 -26.46
C THR A 172 20.36 -37.14 -27.51
N THR A 173 20.88 -37.44 -28.70
CA THR A 173 20.26 -37.74 -29.99
C THR A 173 19.64 -39.16 -30.07
N LYS A 174 18.46 -39.29 -30.71
CA LYS A 174 18.18 -40.25 -31.82
C LYS A 174 16.76 -40.09 -32.40
N THR A 175 16.74 -39.59 -33.65
CA THR A 175 15.93 -40.00 -34.83
C THR A 175 14.62 -40.76 -34.64
N THR A 176 13.52 -40.26 -35.22
CA THR A 176 12.94 -40.77 -36.50
C THR A 176 11.78 -39.87 -36.95
N ASP A 177 11.65 -39.83 -38.27
CA ASP A 177 10.94 -38.91 -39.14
C ASP A 177 9.42 -39.15 -39.27
N SER A 178 8.74 -38.12 -39.80
CA SER A 178 7.59 -38.20 -40.72
C SER A 178 6.12 -38.30 -40.22
N SER A 179 5.41 -37.19 -40.48
CA SER A 179 4.17 -37.09 -41.31
C SER A 179 2.78 -36.86 -40.68
N THR A 180 2.29 -35.62 -40.86
CA THR A 180 1.04 -35.22 -41.56
C THR A 180 -0.34 -35.49 -40.91
N LYS A 181 -1.11 -34.42 -40.56
CA LYS A 181 -2.27 -33.84 -41.33
C LYS A 181 -3.17 -32.86 -40.51
N THR A 182 -3.30 -31.64 -41.05
CA THR A 182 -4.45 -30.69 -41.18
C THR A 182 -5.74 -30.80 -40.33
N LYS A 183 -6.19 -29.70 -39.66
CA LYS A 183 -7.27 -28.73 -40.07
C LYS A 183 -8.03 -28.05 -38.89
N GLN A 184 -8.22 -26.72 -39.01
CA GLN A 184 -9.24 -25.77 -38.48
C GLN A 184 -9.95 -25.98 -37.11
N GLU A 185 -9.72 -25.00 -36.22
CA GLU A 185 -10.66 -24.06 -35.56
C GLU A 185 -12.12 -24.47 -35.26
N GLU A 186 -12.41 -24.60 -33.95
CA GLU A 186 -13.69 -24.28 -33.29
C GLU A 186 -13.41 -23.91 -31.81
N ASN A 187 -14.01 -22.82 -31.31
CA ASN A 187 -13.98 -22.41 -29.90
C ASN A 187 -15.24 -22.95 -29.20
N PRO A 188 -15.12 -23.53 -27.98
CA PRO A 188 -15.80 -22.87 -26.87
C PRO A 188 -15.02 -22.82 -25.54
N GLN A 189 -15.40 -21.80 -24.77
CA GLN A 189 -15.14 -21.44 -23.37
C GLN A 189 -14.68 -22.49 -22.33
N THR A 190 -13.75 -22.03 -21.49
CA THR A 190 -13.51 -22.30 -20.04
C THR A 190 -13.61 -23.74 -19.52
N GLY A 191 -12.47 -24.29 -19.09
CA GLY A 191 -12.37 -25.48 -18.25
C GLY A 191 -11.21 -25.36 -17.27
N ASP A 192 -11.53 -24.77 -16.13
CA ASP A 192 -10.71 -24.49 -14.95
C ASP A 192 -9.97 -25.74 -14.43
N THR A 193 -8.62 -25.73 -14.41
CA THR A 193 -7.79 -26.71 -13.66
C THR A 193 -7.27 -26.08 -12.38
N SER A 194 -8.22 -25.61 -11.57
CA SER A 194 -7.99 -25.25 -10.18
C SER A 194 -8.04 -26.50 -9.30
N GLN A 195 -7.15 -26.52 -8.31
CA GLN A 195 -6.94 -27.53 -7.27
C GLN A 195 -8.22 -27.90 -6.50
N MET A 196 -9.10 -28.71 -7.11
CA MET A 196 -10.37 -29.14 -6.54
C MET A 196 -10.30 -30.49 -5.80
N GLY A 197 -9.10 -30.92 -5.40
CA GLY A 197 -8.89 -32.17 -4.68
C GLY A 197 -9.21 -32.12 -3.18
N TRP A 198 -9.27 -30.93 -2.58
CA TRP A 198 -9.40 -30.80 -1.12
C TRP A 198 -10.77 -30.25 -0.64
N LEU A 199 -11.57 -29.65 -1.52
CA LEU A 199 -12.87 -29.07 -1.16
C LEU A 199 -14.05 -30.06 -1.18
N LEU A 200 -13.87 -31.28 -1.72
CA LEU A 200 -14.93 -32.31 -1.72
C LEU A 200 -14.98 -33.17 -0.44
N VAL A 201 -13.96 -33.10 0.42
CA VAL A 201 -13.93 -33.88 1.68
C VAL A 201 -14.71 -33.20 2.81
N LEU A 202 -14.86 -31.87 2.78
CA LEU A 202 -15.52 -31.11 3.84
C LEU A 202 -17.05 -31.02 3.73
N VAL A 203 -17.64 -31.28 2.56
CA VAL A 203 -19.10 -31.19 2.37
C VAL A 203 -19.83 -32.48 2.78
N LEU A 204 -19.17 -33.64 2.71
CA LEU A 204 -19.82 -34.93 3.00
C LEU A 204 -19.96 -35.24 4.50
N CYS A 205 -19.17 -34.63 5.39
CA CYS A 205 -19.32 -34.82 6.83
C CYS A 205 -20.43 -33.98 7.47
N SER A 206 -20.93 -32.92 6.81
CA SER A 206 -21.94 -32.02 7.40
C SER A 206 -23.39 -32.45 7.15
N GLY A 207 -23.66 -33.35 6.21
CA GLY A 207 -25.03 -33.77 5.86
C GLY A 207 -25.62 -34.87 6.76
N GLY A 208 -24.78 -35.67 7.43
CA GLY A 208 -25.23 -36.83 8.22
C GLY A 208 -25.85 -36.49 9.58
N PHE A 209 -25.68 -35.25 10.08
CA PHE A 209 -26.09 -34.90 11.45
C PHE A 209 -27.50 -34.30 11.55
N LEU A 210 -28.13 -33.92 10.43
CA LEU A 210 -29.48 -33.30 10.43
C LEU A 210 -30.62 -34.27 10.11
N ALA A 211 -30.34 -35.49 9.64
CA ALA A 211 -31.37 -36.47 9.26
C ALA A 211 -31.86 -37.39 10.39
N ARG A 212 -31.46 -37.15 11.66
CA ARG A 212 -31.98 -37.93 12.81
C ARG A 212 -33.01 -37.21 13.68
N LYS A 213 -33.35 -35.94 13.40
CA LYS A 213 -34.31 -35.18 14.21
C LYS A 213 -35.70 -34.98 13.58
N TRP A 214 -36.01 -35.64 12.46
CA TRP A 214 -37.29 -35.48 11.75
C TRP A 214 -38.10 -36.78 11.57
N ILE A 215 -37.75 -37.86 12.28
CA ILE A 215 -38.55 -39.11 12.33
C ILE A 215 -38.97 -39.39 13.79
N ILE A 216 -39.46 -38.37 14.51
CA ILE A 216 -40.27 -38.55 15.73
C ILE A 216 -41.24 -37.36 15.86
N LYS A 217 -42.06 -37.08 14.83
CA LYS A 217 -43.36 -36.42 14.99
C LYS A 217 -44.11 -36.44 13.66
N HIS A 218 -44.86 -37.52 13.43
CA HIS A 218 -46.24 -37.56 12.94
C HIS A 218 -46.59 -38.98 12.53
#